data_AF-A0A3C0JN82-F1
#
_entry.id   AF-A0A3C0JN82-F1
#
_cell.length_a   1.000
_cell.length_b   1.000
_cell.length_c   1.000
_cell.angle_alpha   90.00
_cell.angle_beta   90.00
_cell.angle_gamma   90.00
#
_symmetry.space_group_name_H-M   'P 1'
#
loop_
_entity.id
_entity.type
_entity.pdbx_description
1 polymer ?
#
loop_
_entity_poly.entity_id
_entity_poly.type
_entity_poly.pdbx_seq_one_letter_code
_entity_poly.pdbx_strand_id
1 'polypeptide(L)' 'MMHAPDVIEVINALGSASVDVWVHGGWGIDALLGEQTRAHDDLDVIIRADDVKALIRVTRELGFAMMTDELPKSL' A
#
# COMPACT_ATOMS: atom_id res chain seq x y z
N MET A 1 -9.78 6.38 -9.04
CA MET A 1 -8.65 6.22 -9.96
C MET A 1 -7.40 6.79 -9.33
N MET A 2 -6.39 5.94 -9.17
CA MET A 2 -5.08 6.24 -8.60
C MET A 2 -4.04 6.36 -9.73
N HIS A 3 -3.08 7.26 -9.54
CA HIS A 3 -1.97 7.49 -10.47
C HIS A 3 -0.63 7.17 -9.81
N ALA A 4 0.42 7.01 -10.64
CA ALA A 4 1.74 6.62 -10.15
C ALA A 4 2.26 7.51 -9.01
N PRO A 5 2.07 8.85 -9.01
CA PRO A 5 2.48 9.70 -7.89
C PRO A 5 1.79 9.35 -6.56
N ASP A 6 0.50 9.02 -6.59
CA ASP A 6 -0.27 8.66 -5.39
C ASP A 6 0.29 7.37 -4.76
N VAL A 7 0.64 6.39 -5.59
CA VAL A 7 1.25 5.13 -5.14
C VAL A 7 2.63 5.37 -4.56
N ILE A 8 3.45 6.17 -5.24
CA ILE A 8 4.79 6.52 -4.78
C ILE A 8 4.73 7.23 -3.43
N GLU A 9 3.76 8.13 -3.22
CA GLU A 9 3.54 8.80 -1.93
C GLU A 9 3.26 7.78 -0.82
N VAL A 10 2.32 6.86 -1.04
CA VAL A 10 1.97 5.82 -0.05
C VAL A 10 3.16 4.92 0.26
N ILE A 11 3.88 4.43 -0.76
CA ILE A 11 5.03 3.54 -0.58
C ILE A 11 6.18 4.25 0.15
N ASN A 12 6.45 5.52 -0.17
CA ASN A 12 7.47 6.31 0.52
C ASN A 12 7.11 6.55 1.99
N ALA A 13 5.83 6.82 2.29
CA ALA A 13 5.37 6.99 3.67
C ALA A 13 5.55 5.69 4.48
N LEU A 14 5.20 4.54 3.92
CA LEU A 14 5.38 3.24 4.56
C LEU A 14 6.86 2.89 4.75
N GLY A 15 7.68 3.12 3.72
CA GLY A 15 9.14 2.92 3.81
C GLY A 15 9.80 3.83 4.85
N SER A 16 9.34 5.08 4.99
CA SER A 16 9.84 6.01 6.02
C SER A 16 9.52 5.54 7.45
N ALA A 17 8.48 4.72 7.60
CA ALA A 17 8.10 4.08 8.86
C ALA A 17 8.73 2.69 9.04
N SER A 18 9.68 2.31 8.19
CA SER A 18 10.35 0.99 8.19
C SER A 18 9.39 -0.19 7.99
N VAL A 19 8.31 0.00 7.24
CA VAL A 19 7.42 -1.08 6.81
C VAL A 19 7.95 -1.63 5.48
N ASP A 20 8.32 -2.91 5.46
CA ASP A 20 8.67 -3.62 4.23
C ASP A 20 7.40 -3.87 3.41
N VAL A 21 7.34 -3.32 2.19
CA VAL A 21 6.18 -3.42 1.31
C VAL A 21 6.54 -4.11 0.00
N TRP A 22 5.70 -5.05 -0.41
CA TRP A 22 5.67 -5.57 -1.78
C TRP A 22 4.39 -5.13 -2.46
N VAL A 23 4.52 -4.39 -3.56
CA VAL A 23 3.39 -3.98 -4.38
C VAL A 23 2.86 -5.18 -5.15
N HIS A 24 1.56 -5.42 -5.06
CA HIS A 24 0.87 -6.52 -5.72
C HIS A 24 -0.10 -6.01 -6.79
N GLY A 25 -0.76 -6.93 -7.50
CA GLY A 25 -1.84 -6.61 -8.43
C GLY A 25 -1.38 -5.79 -9.63
N GLY A 26 -2.26 -4.91 -10.10
CA GLY A 26 -2.01 -4.08 -11.28
C GLY A 26 -0.81 -3.15 -11.13
N TRP A 27 -0.64 -2.56 -9.94
CA TRP A 27 0.50 -1.70 -9.66
C TRP A 27 1.83 -2.44 -9.59
N GLY A 28 1.83 -3.72 -9.18
CA GLY A 28 3.04 -4.53 -9.21
C GLY A 28 3.54 -4.77 -10.64
N ILE A 29 2.63 -4.98 -11.58
CA ILE A 29 2.96 -5.13 -13.01
C ILE A 29 3.54 -3.83 -13.57
N ASP A 30 2.85 -2.70 -13.35
CA ASP A 30 3.28 -1.39 -13.85
C ASP A 30 4.61 -0.96 -13.23
N ALA A 31 4.87 -1.28 -11.96
CA ALA A 31 6.16 -1.04 -11.32
C ALA A 31 7.30 -1.85 -11.98
N LEU A 32 7.05 -3.10 -12.39
CA LEU A 32 8.03 -3.92 -13.12
C LEU A 32 8.30 -3.42 -14.54
N LEU A 33 7.29 -2.85 -15.19
CA LEU A 33 7.42 -2.24 -16.51
C LEU A 33 8.07 -0.85 -16.44
N GLY A 34 8.02 -0.19 -15.27
CA GLY A 34 8.54 1.16 -15.07
C GLY A 34 7.63 2.26 -15.60
N GLU A 35 6.39 1.92 -15.97
CA GLU A 35 5.39 2.87 -16.49
C GLU A 35 3.97 2.46 -16.07
N GLN A 36 3.10 3.46 -15.88
CA GLN A 36 1.68 3.21 -15.67
C GLN A 36 1.01 2.88 -17.01
N THR A 37 0.56 1.63 -17.19
CA THR A 37 0.01 1.15 -18.47
C THR A 37 -1.51 1.30 -18.56
N ARG A 38 -2.18 1.45 -17.42
CA ARG A 38 -3.64 1.63 -17.33
C ARG A 38 -4.05 2.40 -16.07
N ALA A 39 -5.34 2.69 -16.02
CA ALA A 39 -5.99 3.22 -14.84
C ALA A 39 -6.17 2.10 -13.78
N HIS A 40 -5.86 2.37 -12.50
CA HIS A 40 -6.06 1.45 -11.37
C HIS A 40 -6.92 2.13 -10.29
N ASP A 41 -7.88 1.41 -9.72
CA ASP A 41 -8.80 1.98 -8.73
C ASP A 41 -8.33 1.82 -7.28
N ASP A 42 -7.39 0.91 -7.05
CA ASP A 42 -6.87 0.51 -5.74
C ASP A 42 -5.34 0.38 -5.76
N LEU A 43 -4.78 0.09 -4.57
CA LEU A 43 -3.40 -0.28 -4.35
C LEU A 43 -3.36 -1.48 -3.39
N ASP A 44 -2.92 -2.62 -3.90
CA ASP A 44 -2.70 -3.82 -3.10
C ASP A 44 -1.24 -3.90 -2.63
N VAL A 45 -1.04 -4.11 -1.34
CA VAL A 45 0.27 -4.29 -0.73
C VAL A 45 0.31 -5.56 0.11
N ILE A 46 1.45 -6.25 0.04
CA ILE A 46 1.81 -7.32 0.97
C ILE A 46 2.81 -6.71 1.95
N ILE A 47 2.59 -6.96 3.24
CA ILE A 47 3.47 -6.56 4.34
C ILE A 47 3.77 -7.76 5.25
N ARG A 48 4.76 -7.61 6.13
CA ARG A 48 4.94 -8.56 7.24
C ARG A 48 3.81 -8.40 8.24
N ALA A 49 3.38 -9.51 8.86
CA ALA A 49 2.30 -9.48 9.86
C ALA A 49 2.63 -8.58 11.07
N ASP A 50 3.91 -8.51 11.46
CA ASP A 50 4.36 -7.67 12.57
C ASP A 50 4.21 -6.17 12.29
N ASP A 51 4.15 -5.78 11.00
CA ASP A 51 4.08 -4.37 10.58
C ASP A 51 2.65 -3.84 10.48
N VAL A 52 1.63 -4.67 10.75
CA VAL A 52 0.20 -4.28 10.62
C VAL A 52 -0.12 -3.03 11.45
N LYS A 53 0.45 -2.91 12.66
CA LYS A 53 0.23 -1.72 13.50
C LYS A 53 0.85 -0.46 12.89
N ALA A 54 2.03 -0.59 12.28
CA ALA A 54 2.72 0.51 11.62
C ALA A 54 1.96 0.93 10.34
N LEU A 55 1.50 -0.03 9.54
CA LEU A 55 0.65 0.20 8.37
C LEU A 55 -0.61 0.99 8.75
N ILE A 56 -1.35 0.57 9.77
CA ILE A 56 -2.58 1.25 10.23
C ILE A 56 -2.28 2.67 10.69
N ARG A 57 -1.17 2.89 11.41
CA ARG A 57 -0.78 4.24 11.85
C ARG A 57 -0.50 5.15 10.65
N VAL A 58 0.38 4.72 9.75
CA VAL A 58 0.82 5.54 8.61
C VAL A 58 -0.34 5.85 7.67
N THR A 59 -1.17 4.85 7.36
CA THR A 59 -2.34 5.07 6.49
C THR A 59 -3.34 6.05 7.11
N ARG A 60 -3.54 6.03 8.44
CA ARG A 60 -4.34 7.05 9.13
C ARG A 60 -3.72 8.45 9.06
N GLU A 61 -2.40 8.56 9.19
CA GLU A 61 -1.68 9.84 9.05
C GLU A 61 -1.79 10.41 7.63
N LEU A 62 -1.89 9.55 6.62
CA LEU A 62 -2.20 9.91 5.23
C LEU A 62 -3.70 10.21 4.98
N GLY A 63 -4.56 10.12 6.00
CA GLY A 63 -5.98 10.41 5.89
C GLY A 63 -6.86 9.24 5.44
N PHE A 64 -6.32 8.02 5.32
CA PHE A 64 -7.13 6.84 5.04
C PHE A 64 -7.92 6.40 6.28
N ALA A 65 -9.10 5.84 6.03
CA ALA A 65 -9.93 5.20 7.04
C ALA A 65 -10.13 3.73 6.70
N MET A 66 -10.17 2.89 7.73
CA MET A 66 -10.50 1.48 7.57
C MET A 66 -11.98 1.35 7.18
N MET A 67 -12.26 0.83 5.98
CA MET A 67 -13.64 0.58 5.52
C MET A 67 -14.14 -0.82 5.91
N THR A 68 -13.27 -1.83 5.89
CA THR A 68 -13.60 -3.22 6.22
C THR A 68 -12.52 -3.78 7.14
N ASP A 69 -12.90 -4.35 8.28
CA ASP A 69 -11.97 -5.03 9.17
C ASP A 69 -11.81 -6.50 8.75
N GLU A 70 -10.93 -6.74 7.78
CA GLU A 70 -10.45 -8.07 7.40
C GLU A 70 -9.04 -8.35 7.93
N LEU A 71 -8.64 -7.68 9.02
CA LEU A 71 -7.32 -7.93 9.61
C LEU A 71 -7.19 -9.42 10.00
N PRO A 72 -5.96 -9.98 9.93
CA PRO A 72 -5.71 -11.35 10.35
C PRO A 72 -6.32 -11.59 11.73
N LYS A 73 -7.26 -12.53 11.81
CA LYS A 73 -7.87 -12.95 13.08
C LYS A 73 -6.83 -13.80 13.83
N SER A 74 -5.92 -13.11 14.52
CA SER A 74 -4.80 -13.65 15.32
C SER A 74 -3.78 -14.51 14.55
N LEU A 75 -2.49 -14.23 14.78
CA LEU A 75 -1.41 -15.21 14.66
C LEU A 75 -1.48 -16.23 15.81
#